data_AF-A0A7J3MJP4-F1
#
_entry.id   AF-A0A7J3MJP4-F1
#
_cell.length_a   1.000
_cell.length_b   1.000
_cell.length_c   1.000
_cell.angle_alpha   90.00
_cell.angle_beta   90.00
_cell.angle_gamma   90.00
#
_symmetry.space_group_name_H-M   'P 1'
#
loop_
_entity.id
_entity.type
_entity.pdbx_description
1 polymer ?
#
loop_
_entity_poly.entity_id
_entity_poly.type
_entity_poly.pdbx_seq_one_letter_code
_entity_poly.pdbx_strand_id
1 'polypeptide(L)' 'MRTIEQINDKIAKGDVTVLTAEEFVKLAESSGLEKAAREVDVVTTG' A
#
# COMPACT_ATOMS: atom_id res chain seq x y z
N MET A 1 3.13 -2.06 19.09
CA MET A 1 3.42 -0.92 18.19
C MET A 1 4.20 -1.46 17.02
N ARG A 2 3.80 -1.18 15.77
CA ARG A 2 4.59 -1.53 14.58
C ARG A 2 5.58 -0.39 14.36
N THR A 3 6.87 -0.67 14.40
CA THR A 3 7.91 0.33 14.16
C THR A 3 8.00 0.63 12.67
N ILE A 4 8.31 1.87 12.29
CA ILE A 4 8.50 2.24 10.89
C ILE A 4 9.60 1.38 10.24
N GLU A 5 10.65 1.02 10.98
CA GLU A 5 11.66 0.05 10.54
C GLU A 5 11.07 -1.31 10.15
N GLN A 6 10.11 -1.84 10.92
CA GLN A 6 9.47 -3.12 10.58
C GLN A 6 8.60 -3.02 9.34
N ILE A 7 7.98 -1.86 9.12
CA ILE A 7 7.20 -1.61 7.91
C ILE A 7 8.15 -1.55 6.71
N ASN A 8 9.22 -0.77 6.79
CA ASN A 8 10.21 -0.67 5.71
C ASN A 8 10.91 -2.00 5.41
N ASP A 9 11.18 -2.82 6.42
CA ASP A 9 11.78 -4.15 6.24
C ASP A 9 10.82 -5.12 5.53
N LYS A 10 9.51 -5.05 5.82
CA LYS A 10 8.47 -5.79 5.09
C LYS A 10 8.33 -5.32 3.64
N ILE A 11 8.43 -4.01 3.42
CA ILE A 11 8.43 -3.42 2.08
C ILE A 11 9.66 -3.91 1.30
N ALA A 12 10.84 -3.91 1.92
CA ALA A 12 12.08 -4.40 1.32
C ALA A 12 12.07 -5.90 1.02
N LYS A 13 11.37 -6.70 1.85
CA LYS A 13 11.15 -8.13 1.64
C LYS A 13 10.08 -8.46 0.59
N GLY A 14 9.27 -7.48 0.19
CA GLY A 14 8.14 -7.69 -0.74
C GLY A 14 6.96 -8.45 -0.11
N ASP A 15 6.87 -8.47 1.22
CA ASP A 15 5.82 -9.18 1.98
C ASP A 15 4.49 -8.39 2.07
N VAL A 16 4.48 -7.15 1.58
CA VAL A 16 3.32 -6.25 1.65
C VAL A 16 3.13 -5.51 0.33
N THR A 17 1.88 -5.27 -0.04
CA THR A 17 1.55 -4.50 -1.25
C THR A 17 1.67 -3.01 -0.96
N VAL A 18 2.66 -2.37 -1.57
CA VAL A 18 2.89 -0.93 -1.47
C VAL A 18 2.51 -0.25 -2.77
N LEU A 19 1.70 0.81 -2.67
CA LEU A 19 1.38 1.67 -3.79
C LEU A 19 1.73 3.12 -3.50
N THR A 20 1.96 3.89 -4.57
CA THR A 20 1.98 5.35 -4.47
C THR A 20 0.56 5.89 -4.39
N ALA A 21 0.40 7.14 -3.95
CA ALA A 21 -0.90 7.79 -3.93
C ALA A 21 -1.60 7.78 -5.31
N GLU A 22 -0.86 8.00 -6.40
CA GLU A 22 -1.39 7.98 -7.77
C GLU A 22 -1.86 6.58 -8.20
N GLU A 23 -1.07 5.55 -7.88
CA GLU A 23 -1.42 4.17 -8.22
C GLU A 23 -2.61 3.67 -7.39
N PHE A 24 -2.71 4.10 -6.13
CA PHE A 24 -3.87 3.81 -5.28
C PHE A 24 -5.16 4.42 -5.84
N VAL A 25 -5.11 5.66 -6.34
CA VAL A 25 -6.28 6.31 -6.95
C VAL A 25 -6.74 5.54 -8.18
N LYS A 26 -5.83 5.17 -9.09
CA LYS A 26 -6.18 4.36 -10.28
C LYS A 26 -6.78 3.00 -9.88
N LEU A 27 -6.24 2.36 -8.84
CA LEU A 27 -6.75 1.09 -8.34
C LEU A 27 -8.16 1.26 -7.76
N ALA A 28 -8.40 2.32 -6.98
CA ALA A 28 -9.70 2.63 -6.43
C ALA A 28 -10.74 2.96 -7.50
N GLU A 29 -10.35 3.64 -8.58
CA GLU A 29 -11.23 3.92 -9.73
C GLU A 29 -11.56 2.65 -10.54
N SER A 30 -10.59 1.76 -10.72
CA SER A 30 -10.76 0.57 -11.57
C SER A 30 -11.41 -0.61 -10.84
N SER A 31 -11.02 -0.86 -9.58
CA SER A 31 -11.48 -2.00 -8.77
C SER A 31 -12.49 -1.62 -7.68
N GLY A 32 -12.71 -0.32 -7.44
CA GLY A 32 -13.54 0.19 -6.36
C GLY A 32 -12.75 0.37 -5.06
N LEU A 33 -13.15 1.39 -4.27
CA LEU A 33 -12.46 1.81 -3.05
C LEU A 33 -12.34 0.69 -2.00
N GLU A 34 -13.40 -0.08 -1.77
CA GLU A 34 -13.39 -1.19 -0.80
C GLU A 34 -12.41 -2.30 -1.16
N LYS A 35 -12.30 -2.60 -2.45
CA LYS A 35 -11.41 -3.66 -2.93
C LYS A 35 -9.96 -3.18 -2.91
N ALA A 36 -9.71 -1.96 -3.37
CA ALA A 36 -8.41 -1.32 -3.29
C ALA A 36 -7.89 -1.24 -1.85
N ALA A 37 -8.75 -0.89 -0.87
CA ALA A 37 -8.38 -0.84 0.54
C ALA A 37 -8.11 -2.21 1.18
N ARG A 38 -8.60 -3.30 0.58
CA ARG A 38 -8.29 -4.67 1.04
C ARG A 38 -7.01 -5.23 0.45
N GLU A 39 -6.61 -4.76 -0.73
CA GLU A 39 -5.43 -5.25 -1.46
C GLU A 39 -4.15 -4.48 -1.13
N VAL A 40 -4.24 -3.31 -0.50
CA VAL A 40 -3.11 -2.40 -0.28
C VAL A 40 -2.81 -2.24 1.21
N ASP A 41 -1.57 -2.49 1.60
CA ASP A 41 -1.12 -2.42 2.99
C ASP A 41 -0.53 -1.05 3.35
N VAL A 42 0.18 -0.41 2.40
CA VAL A 42 0.89 0.86 2.64
C VAL A 42 0.78 1.75 1.42
N VAL A 43 0.39 3.01 1.64
CA VAL A 43 0.44 4.06 0.60
C VAL A 43 1.56 5.02 0.94
N THR A 44 2.49 5.20 0.02
CA THR A 44 3.59 6.17 0.16
C THR A 44 3.32 7.41 -0.67
N THR A 45 3.58 8.58 -0.09
CA THR A 45 3.70 9.84 -0.81
C THR A 45 5.19 10.13 -1.00
N GLY A 46 5.62 10.27 -2.25
CA GLY A 46 6.94 10.83 -2.59
C GLY A 46 6.96 12.34 -2.41
#